data_AF-A0A1X9XNA2-F1
#
_entry.id   AF-A0A1X9XNA2-F1
#
_cell.length_a   1.000
_cell.length_b   1.000
_cell.length_c   1.000
_cell.angle_alpha   90.00
_cell.angle_beta   90.00
_cell.angle_gamma   90.00
#
_symmetry.space_group_name_H-M   'P 1'
#
loop_
_entity.id
_entity.type
_entity.pdbx_description
1 polymer ?
#
loop_
_entity_poly.entity_id
_entity_poly.type
_entity_poly.pdbx_seq_one_letter_code
_entity_poly.pdbx_strand_id
1 'polypeptide(L)'
;NVKETGKILLANYEDLDNLSVTTIDAARFLHDGGWDVTHRYFLTAANQSNKIAVIDSKDRALEALIDVEKIPHPGRGANFVDP
;
A
#
# COMPACT_ATOMS: atom_id res chain seq x y z
N ASN A 1 -0.64 -10.86 -12.27
CA ASN A 1 -1.43 -9.73 -11.76
C ASN A 1 -0.50 -8.60 -11.32
N VAL A 2 -1.07 -7.44 -10.98
CA VAL A 2 -0.35 -6.29 -10.42
C VAL A 2 0.34 -6.66 -9.08
N LYS A 3 -0.20 -7.65 -8.36
CA LYS A 3 0.33 -8.17 -7.10
C LYS A 3 1.73 -8.81 -7.24
N GLU A 4 1.95 -9.60 -8.28
CA GLU A 4 3.20 -10.32 -8.52
C GLU A 4 4.31 -9.41 -9.05
N THR A 5 3.94 -8.27 -9.66
CA THR A 5 4.86 -7.23 -10.16
C THR A 5 5.23 -6.19 -9.10
N GLY A 6 4.52 -6.15 -7.97
CA GLY A 6 4.80 -5.21 -6.88
C GLY A 6 4.46 -3.77 -7.23
N LYS A 7 3.38 -3.56 -8.00
CA LYS A 7 2.90 -2.23 -8.37
C LYS A 7 1.65 -1.88 -7.55
N ILE A 8 1.49 -0.61 -7.20
CA ILE A 8 0.26 -0.07 -6.62
C ILE A 8 -0.31 0.93 -7.62
N LEU A 9 -1.60 0.85 -7.89
CA LEU A 9 -2.30 1.71 -8.84
C LEU A 9 -3.22 2.65 -8.07
N LEU A 10 -2.94 3.95 -8.13
CA LEU A 10 -3.85 5.00 -7.66
C LEU A 10 -4.65 5.46 -8.87
N ALA A 11 -5.87 4.94 -9.01
CA ALA A 11 -6.80 5.30 -10.08
C ALA A 11 -7.66 6.50 -9.66
N ASN A 12 -7.64 7.57 -10.45
CA ASN A 12 -8.54 8.70 -10.30
C ASN A 12 -9.82 8.44 -11.08
N TYR A 13 -10.94 8.34 -10.38
CA TYR A 13 -12.27 8.08 -10.96
C TYR A 13 -13.10 9.35 -11.21
N GLU A 14 -12.51 10.54 -11.06
CA GLU A 14 -13.20 11.82 -11.29
C GLU A 14 -13.68 12.00 -12.73
N ASP A 15 -12.93 11.47 -13.70
CA ASP A 15 -13.28 11.44 -15.12
C ASP A 15 -12.99 10.04 -15.67
N LEU A 16 -14.04 9.31 -16.02
CA LEU A 16 -13.93 7.94 -16.54
C LEU A 16 -13.63 7.90 -18.04
N ASP A 17 -13.91 8.99 -18.77
CA ASP A 17 -13.57 9.12 -20.18
C ASP A 17 -12.06 9.41 -20.35
N ASN A 18 -11.47 10.12 -19.37
CA ASN A 18 -10.04 10.45 -19.31
C ASN A 18 -9.37 9.87 -18.05
N LEU A 19 -9.43 8.54 -17.89
CA LEU A 19 -8.92 7.86 -16.72
C LEU A 19 -7.44 8.17 -16.45
N SER A 20 -7.16 8.75 -15.29
CA SER A 20 -5.80 9.01 -14.81
C SER A 20 -5.38 7.96 -13.78
N VAL A 21 -4.23 7.32 -13.97
CA VAL A 21 -3.69 6.31 -13.04
C VAL A 21 -2.23 6.65 -12.72
N THR A 22 -1.91 6.75 -11.43
CA THR A 22 -0.52 6.78 -10.96
C THR A 22 -0.07 5.37 -10.62
N THR A 23 1.00 4.90 -11.24
CA THR A 23 1.62 3.62 -10.93
C THR A 23 2.79 3.85 -9.99
N ILE A 24 2.76 3.21 -8.83
CA ILE A 24 3.80 3.30 -7.81
C ILE A 24 4.51 1.95 -7.71
N ASP A 25 5.84 2.00 -7.77
CA ASP A 25 6.69 0.84 -7.59
C ASP A 25 6.87 0.55 -6.11
N ALA A 26 6.58 -0.67 -5.68
CA ALA A 26 6.70 -1.13 -4.30
C ALA A 26 7.49 -2.45 -4.27
N ALA A 27 7.16 -3.35 -3.33
CA ALA A 27 7.74 -4.68 -3.24
C ALA A 27 6.81 -5.72 -3.90
N ARG A 28 7.39 -6.79 -4.45
CA ARG A 28 6.63 -7.89 -5.06
C ARG A 28 5.79 -8.64 -4.03
N PHE A 29 4.71 -9.26 -4.49
CA PHE A 29 3.79 -10.06 -3.68
C PHE A 29 2.95 -9.23 -2.71
N LEU A 30 2.44 -8.09 -3.19
CA LEU A 30 1.45 -7.30 -2.46
C LEU A 30 0.19 -8.12 -2.23
N HIS A 31 -0.37 -8.05 -1.03
CA HIS A 31 -1.46 -8.92 -0.62
C HIS A 31 -2.65 -8.17 -0.01
N ASP A 32 -2.53 -7.77 1.25
CA ASP A 32 -3.54 -7.11 2.08
C ASP A 32 -2.95 -5.88 2.78
N GLY A 33 -3.80 -5.00 3.30
CA GLY A 33 -3.40 -3.70 3.82
C GLY A 33 -4.57 -2.84 4.25
N GLY A 34 -4.26 -1.73 4.92
CA GLY A 34 -5.25 -0.78 5.41
C GLY A 34 -4.68 0.62 5.57
N TRP A 35 -5.58 1.55 5.85
CA TRP A 35 -5.25 2.95 6.06
C TRP A 35 -4.78 3.18 7.50
N ASP A 36 -3.85 4.11 7.66
CA ASP A 36 -3.57 4.69 8.95
C ASP A 36 -4.79 5.48 9.48
N VAL A 37 -4.79 5.86 10.75
CA VAL A 37 -5.92 6.57 11.38
C VAL A 37 -6.23 7.92 10.72
N THR A 38 -5.24 8.58 10.12
CA THR A 38 -5.43 9.85 9.42
C THR A 38 -5.97 9.68 8.01
N HIS A 39 -6.03 8.45 7.50
CA HIS A 39 -6.39 8.11 6.12
C HIS A 39 -5.50 8.80 5.07
N ARG A 40 -4.25 9.13 5.43
CA ARG A 40 -3.27 9.68 4.50
C ARG A 40 -2.36 8.59 3.96
N TYR A 41 -1.96 7.65 4.80
CA TYR A 41 -1.02 6.60 4.45
C TYR A 41 -1.73 5.27 4.27
N PHE A 42 -1.48 4.61 3.15
CA PHE A 42 -1.93 3.24 2.92
C PHE A 42 -0.78 2.28 3.17
N LEU A 43 -0.97 1.35 4.11
CA LEU A 43 0.04 0.35 4.49
C LEU A 43 -0.40 -1.00 3.96
N THR A 44 0.46 -1.67 3.19
CA THR A 44 0.15 -2.99 2.62
C THR A 44 1.32 -3.96 2.73
N ALA A 45 1.00 -5.22 3.02
CA ALA A 45 1.94 -6.31 3.12
C ALA A 45 2.38 -6.80 1.74
N ALA A 46 3.68 -6.76 1.50
CA ALA A 46 4.37 -7.54 0.47
C ALA A 46 4.81 -8.87 1.09
N ASN A 47 3.86 -9.77 1.29
CA ASN A 47 3.96 -10.86 2.27
C ASN A 47 5.14 -11.82 2.02
N GLN A 48 5.29 -12.35 0.81
CA GLN A 48 6.39 -13.24 0.43
C GLN A 48 7.74 -12.51 0.32
N SER A 49 7.74 -11.18 0.45
CA SER A 49 8.93 -10.35 0.54
C SER A 49 9.26 -9.93 1.98
N ASN A 50 8.47 -10.33 2.99
CA ASN A 50 8.61 -9.94 4.40
C ASN A 50 8.70 -8.42 4.61
N LYS A 51 7.88 -7.66 3.88
CA LYS A 51 7.88 -6.19 3.91
C LYS A 51 6.49 -5.60 4.06
N ILE A 52 6.41 -4.41 4.65
CA ILE A 52 5.26 -3.50 4.58
C ILE A 52 5.64 -2.33 3.67
N ALA A 53 4.85 -2.09 2.62
CA ALA A 53 4.93 -0.89 1.82
C ALA A 53 3.98 0.19 2.36
N VAL A 54 4.49 1.40 2.51
CA VAL A 54 3.74 2.57 2.97
C VAL A 54 3.63 3.55 1.82
N ILE A 55 2.41 3.91 1.44
CA ILE A 55 2.11 4.83 0.35
C ILE A 55 1.53 6.12 0.93
N ASP A 56 2.10 7.27 0.59
CA ASP A 56 1.45 8.56 0.83
C ASP A 56 0.42 8.80 -0.28
N SER A 57 -0.86 8.80 0.09
CA SER A 57 -1.96 9.00 -0.88
C SER A 57 -2.10 10.44 -1.36
N LYS A 58 -1.61 11.41 -0.59
CA LYS A 58 -1.65 12.83 -0.95
C LYS A 58 -0.57 13.14 -1.98
N ASP A 59 0.65 12.70 -1.69
CA ASP A 59 1.81 12.93 -2.56
C ASP A 59 1.92 11.87 -3.68
N ARG A 60 1.08 10.82 -3.62
CA ARG A 60 0.96 9.72 -4.59
C ARG A 60 2.29 9.01 -4.82
N ALA A 61 3.02 8.75 -3.74
CA ALA A 61 4.37 8.20 -3.77
C ALA A 61 4.57 7.08 -2.73
N LEU A 62 5.58 6.26 -2.97
CA LEU A 62 6.10 5.32 -1.98
C LEU A 62 6.83 6.11 -0.89
N GLU A 63 6.32 6.05 0.34
CA GLU A 63 6.93 6.70 1.50
C GLU A 63 8.01 5.80 2.12
N ALA A 64 7.71 4.51 2.30
CA ALA A 64 8.64 3.58 2.93
C ALA A 64 8.42 2.12 2.51
N LEU A 65 9.50 1.35 2.60
CA LEU A 65 9.50 -0.12 2.59
C LEU A 65 10.11 -0.59 3.90
N ILE A 66 9.28 -1.15 4.77
CA ILE A 66 9.67 -1.55 6.12
C ILE A 66 9.88 -3.07 6.13
N ASP A 67 11.07 -3.51 6.54
CA ASP A 67 11.35 -4.92 6.80
C ASP A 67 10.60 -5.39 8.06
N VAL A 68 9.94 -6.54 7.96
CA VAL A 68 9.24 -7.19 9.07
C VAL A 68 9.61 -8.67 9.12
N GLU A 69 9.05 -9.37 10.09
CA GLU A 69 9.21 -10.82 10.18
C GLU A 69 8.47 -11.54 9.05
N LYS A 70 8.33 -12.86 9.19
CA LYS A 70 7.94 -13.75 8.11
C LYS A 70 6.46 -13.61 7.73
N ILE A 71 6.19 -13.38 6.44
CA ILE A 71 4.86 -13.45 5.81
C ILE A 71 3.82 -12.62 6.59
N PRO A 72 3.98 -11.27 6.63
CA PRO A 72 2.99 -10.40 7.27
C PRO A 72 1.62 -10.55 6.60
N HIS A 73 0.56 -10.60 7.41
CA HIS A 73 -0.83 -10.75 6.94
C HIS A 73 -1.79 -9.93 7.82
N PRO A 74 -1.76 -8.59 7.73
CA PRO A 74 -2.45 -7.71 8.66
C PRO A 74 -3.98 -7.65 8.49
N GLY A 75 -4.55 -8.20 7.42
CA GLY A 75 -5.90 -7.87 6.99
C GLY A 75 -5.97 -6.38 6.63
N ARG A 76 -6.72 -5.59 7.40
CA ARG A 76 -6.69 -4.11 7.32
C ARG A 76 -5.80 -3.45 8.38
N GLY A 77 -5.12 -4.24 9.21
CA GLY A 77 -4.32 -3.75 10.32
C GLY A 77 -5.18 -3.30 11.51
N ALA A 78 -4.50 -2.73 12.51
CA ALA A 78 -5.11 -2.15 13.70
C ALA A 78 -4.40 -0.83 14.02
N ASN A 79 -5.16 0.26 14.12
CA ASN A 79 -4.67 1.56 14.53
C ASN A 79 -5.07 1.79 15.99
N PHE A 80 -4.12 2.12 16.86
CA PHE A 80 -4.38 2.48 18.25
C PHE A 80 -3.29 3.41 18.76
N VAL A 81 -3.64 4.24 19.75
CA VAL A 81 -2.68 4.98 20.58
C VAL A 81 -2.74 4.30 21.94
N ASP A 82 -1.62 3.69 22.34
CA ASP A 82 -1.45 3.11 23.68
C ASP A 82 -0.92 4.21 24.62
N PRO A 83 -1.47 4.38 25.85
CA PRO A 83 -1.09 5.46 26.77
C PRO A 83 0.34 5.39 27.33
#